data_AF-A0A3M1BYW2-F1
#
_entry.id   AF-A0A3M1BYW2-F1
#
_cell.length_a   1.000
_cell.length_b   1.000
_cell.length_c   1.000
_cell.angle_alpha   90.00
_cell.angle_beta   90.00
_cell.angle_gamma   90.00
#
_symmetry.space_group_name_H-M   'P 1'
#
loop_
_entity.id
_entity.type
_entity.pdbx_description
1 polymer ?
#
loop_
_entity_poly.entity_id
_entity_poly.type
_entity_poly.pdbx_seq_one_letter_code
_entity_poly.pdbx_strand_id
1 'polypeptide(L)'
;DRVFGKGASYLIKYYIQDKDNNKILDKFSGFKKMKAAEVNPFIGNLSIKYLPSGNYYLVIEIIDKNNQLIKSAKRYFQRKNTIVSAISYVDDELFFGKTNNADTLKILVESLWPIANNLEKDWIINQSINKNVPMMKNFIVDFWTKRAADTTSPVKMATEYYSRVDFVMKNFKCGKMSAYYTDRGRVYLQYGPPNQRTIQLSEPGAYPYEIWQYYRIYDAVTGQFFSNKRFVFVNKSIADECYTLIHSDVRGEYNNPNWQREIMKYEIYNPNDPYQQQKLNYGNNFDKLYQNPQ
;
A
#
# COMPACT_ATOMS: atom_id res chain seq x y z
N ASP A 1 32.15 -30.53 -28.96
CA ASP A 1 32.48 -31.94 -28.63
C ASP A 1 33.57 -32.05 -27.56
N ARG A 2 34.57 -31.16 -27.55
CA ARG A 2 35.66 -31.13 -26.55
C ARG A 2 35.21 -30.92 -25.10
N VAL A 3 34.11 -30.19 -24.87
CA VAL A 3 33.59 -29.87 -23.53
C VAL A 3 32.61 -30.92 -23.00
N PHE A 4 31.73 -31.45 -23.86
CA PHE A 4 30.65 -32.35 -23.46
C PHE A 4 30.88 -33.82 -23.84
N GLY A 5 31.86 -34.11 -24.70
CA GLY A 5 32.02 -35.39 -25.40
C GLY A 5 31.30 -35.40 -26.75
N LYS A 6 31.82 -36.17 -27.72
CA LYS A 6 31.26 -36.27 -29.07
C LYS A 6 29.83 -36.85 -29.00
N GLY A 7 28.85 -36.13 -29.54
CA GLY A 7 27.45 -36.57 -29.57
C GLY A 7 26.69 -36.47 -28.24
N ALA A 8 27.32 -35.99 -27.16
CA ALA A 8 26.65 -35.80 -25.88
C ALA A 8 25.57 -34.72 -25.96
N SER A 9 24.48 -34.91 -25.21
CA SER A 9 23.40 -33.92 -25.14
C SER A 9 23.69 -32.84 -24.12
N TYR A 10 23.35 -31.60 -24.47
CA TYR A 10 23.36 -30.45 -23.56
C TYR A 10 22.14 -29.56 -23.84
N LEU A 11 21.85 -28.64 -22.95
CA LEU A 11 20.72 -27.72 -23.04
C LEU A 11 21.23 -26.27 -23.15
N ILE A 12 20.67 -25.49 -24.06
CA ILE A 12 20.78 -24.04 -24.03
C ILE A 12 19.49 -23.49 -23.43
N LYS A 13 19.58 -22.75 -22.33
CA LYS A 13 18.49 -21.92 -21.80
C LYS A 13 18.74 -20.47 -22.16
N TYR A 14 17.69 -19.74 -22.49
CA TYR A 14 17.78 -18.32 -22.77
C TYR A 14 16.54 -17.62 -22.22
N TYR A 15 16.72 -16.54 -21.48
CA TYR A 15 15.64 -15.89 -20.74
C TYR A 15 15.91 -14.41 -20.46
N ILE A 16 14.86 -13.67 -20.12
CA ILE A 16 14.94 -12.28 -19.70
C ILE A 16 14.97 -12.22 -18.17
N GLN A 17 15.92 -11.46 -17.64
CA GLN A 17 16.10 -11.18 -16.21
C GLN A 17 15.91 -9.68 -15.97
N ASP A 18 15.16 -9.33 -14.93
CA ASP A 18 15.02 -7.95 -14.46
C ASP A 18 16.34 -7.44 -13.88
N LYS A 19 16.75 -6.22 -14.26
CA LYS A 19 18.03 -5.65 -13.83
C LYS A 19 18.04 -5.29 -12.34
N ASP A 20 16.91 -4.86 -11.79
CA ASP A 20 16.86 -4.22 -10.48
C ASP A 20 16.75 -5.26 -9.35
N ASN A 21 15.94 -6.30 -9.56
CA ASN A 21 15.69 -7.34 -8.55
C ASN A 21 16.28 -8.73 -8.93
N ASN A 22 16.97 -8.84 -10.06
CA ASN A 22 17.53 -10.09 -10.58
C ASN A 22 16.51 -11.22 -10.80
N LYS A 23 15.21 -10.93 -10.84
CA LYS A 23 14.16 -11.94 -11.05
C LYS A 23 14.16 -12.42 -12.49
N ILE A 24 14.09 -13.73 -12.68
CA ILE A 24 13.88 -14.35 -13.99
C ILE A 24 12.40 -14.18 -14.37
N LEU A 25 12.16 -13.72 -15.59
CA LEU A 25 10.81 -13.58 -16.12
C LEU A 25 10.46 -14.82 -16.94
N ASP A 26 9.89 -15.84 -16.29
CA ASP A 26 9.66 -17.17 -16.88
C ASP A 26 8.85 -17.13 -18.19
N LYS A 27 7.91 -16.19 -18.33
CA LYS A 27 7.13 -15.97 -19.55
C LYS A 27 7.97 -15.54 -20.77
N PHE A 28 9.18 -15.04 -20.54
CA PHE A 28 10.14 -14.64 -21.56
C PHE A 28 11.39 -15.51 -21.50
N SER A 29 11.18 -16.82 -21.43
CA SER A 29 12.23 -17.83 -21.43
C SER A 29 12.01 -18.88 -22.52
N GLY A 30 13.07 -19.57 -22.88
CA GLY A 30 13.05 -20.68 -23.81
C GLY A 30 14.26 -21.58 -23.58
N PHE A 31 14.20 -22.77 -24.17
CA PHE A 31 15.32 -23.69 -24.15
C PHE A 31 15.40 -24.50 -25.43
N LYS A 32 16.60 -24.99 -25.74
CA LYS A 32 16.85 -25.91 -26.84
C LYS A 32 17.83 -26.99 -26.42
N LYS A 33 17.43 -28.25 -26.62
CA LYS A 33 18.33 -29.39 -26.46
C LYS A 33 19.20 -29.53 -27.72
N MET A 34 20.49 -29.71 -27.54
CA MET A 34 21.47 -29.83 -28.62
C MET A 34 22.38 -31.04 -28.40
N LYS A 35 22.96 -31.56 -29.49
CA LYS A 35 24.01 -32.58 -29.45
C LYS A 35 25.35 -31.92 -29.73
N ALA A 36 26.38 -32.23 -28.97
CA ALA A 36 27.69 -31.63 -29.11
C ALA A 36 28.37 -32.04 -30.42
N ALA A 37 28.67 -31.06 -31.27
CA ALA A 37 29.60 -31.16 -32.40
C ALA A 37 30.74 -30.15 -32.22
N GLU A 38 31.63 -30.03 -33.21
CA GLU A 38 32.75 -29.08 -33.19
C GLU A 38 32.25 -27.63 -33.16
N VAL A 39 31.24 -27.30 -33.98
CA VAL A 39 30.56 -26.00 -34.01
C VAL A 39 29.04 -26.21 -34.03
N ASN A 40 28.35 -25.55 -33.11
CA ASN A 40 26.90 -25.64 -32.95
C ASN A 40 26.25 -24.26 -33.06
N PRO A 41 25.73 -23.87 -34.24
CA PRO A 41 24.99 -22.63 -34.38
C PRO A 41 23.64 -22.74 -33.65
N PHE A 42 23.29 -21.67 -32.92
CA PHE A 42 22.03 -21.58 -32.19
C PHE A 42 21.32 -20.27 -32.56
N ILE A 43 20.06 -20.41 -32.95
CA ILE A 43 19.11 -19.31 -33.12
C ILE A 43 17.91 -19.64 -32.24
N GLY A 44 17.56 -18.70 -31.37
CA GLY A 44 16.38 -18.74 -30.52
C GLY A 44 15.55 -17.48 -30.75
N ASN A 45 14.24 -17.59 -30.54
CA ASN A 45 13.32 -16.46 -30.55
C ASN A 45 12.69 -16.30 -29.17
N LEU A 46 12.49 -15.04 -28.77
CA LEU A 46 11.69 -14.67 -27.60
C LEU A 46 10.75 -13.55 -28.01
N SER A 47 9.45 -13.75 -27.85
CA SER A 47 8.49 -12.67 -28.07
C SER A 47 8.56 -11.69 -26.92
N ILE A 48 9.04 -10.48 -27.19
CA ILE A 48 9.04 -9.36 -26.22
C ILE A 48 7.83 -8.43 -26.40
N LYS A 49 6.80 -8.88 -27.14
CA LYS A 49 5.60 -8.10 -27.45
C LYS A 49 4.95 -7.53 -26.19
N TYR A 50 4.94 -8.30 -25.11
CA TYR A 50 4.31 -7.96 -23.84
C TYR A 50 5.31 -7.76 -22.69
N LEU A 51 6.60 -7.60 -23.00
CA LEU A 51 7.61 -7.27 -21.98
C LEU A 51 7.40 -5.79 -21.57
N PRO A 52 7.20 -5.47 -20.27
CA PRO A 52 7.00 -4.09 -19.82
C PRO A 52 8.16 -3.17 -20.16
N SER A 53 7.93 -1.86 -20.01
CA SER A 53 9.03 -0.89 -20.06
C SER A 53 9.95 -1.11 -18.86
N GLY A 54 11.26 -1.13 -19.08
CA GLY A 54 12.22 -1.41 -18.01
C GLY A 54 13.63 -1.70 -18.49
N ASN A 55 14.48 -2.03 -17.53
CA ASN A 55 15.87 -2.38 -17.72
C ASN A 55 16.05 -3.89 -17.52
N TYR A 56 16.64 -4.57 -18.49
CA TYR A 56 16.70 -6.03 -18.49
C TYR A 56 18.05 -6.57 -18.92
N TYR A 57 18.30 -7.84 -18.58
CA TYR A 57 19.34 -8.65 -19.17
C TYR A 57 18.72 -9.79 -20.00
N LEU A 58 19.20 -9.99 -21.22
CA LEU A 58 19.07 -11.26 -21.92
C LEU A 58 20.19 -12.17 -21.40
N VAL A 59 19.80 -13.29 -20.81
CA VAL A 59 20.71 -14.29 -20.26
C VAL A 59 20.66 -15.54 -21.13
N ILE A 60 21.83 -16.09 -21.45
CA ILE A 60 21.97 -17.36 -22.15
C ILE A 60 22.86 -18.26 -21.30
N GLU A 61 22.40 -19.48 -21.06
CA GLU A 61 23.06 -20.48 -20.23
C GLU A 61 23.21 -21.78 -21.01
N ILE A 62 24.38 -22.41 -20.86
CA ILE A 62 24.65 -23.75 -21.37
C ILE A 62 24.72 -24.67 -20.17
N ILE A 63 23.86 -25.68 -20.17
CA ILE A 63 23.67 -26.61 -19.07
C ILE A 63 23.97 -28.02 -19.58
N ASP A 64 24.69 -28.81 -18.79
CA ASP A 64 24.98 -30.20 -19.13
C ASP A 64 23.79 -31.15 -18.84
N LYS A 65 24.00 -32.45 -19.08
CA LYS A 65 23.01 -33.49 -18.82
C LYS A 65 22.70 -33.70 -17.32
N ASN A 66 23.60 -33.27 -16.43
CA ASN A 66 23.46 -33.36 -14.99
C ASN A 66 22.83 -32.07 -14.40
N ASN A 67 22.31 -31.19 -15.27
CA ASN A 67 21.73 -29.90 -14.93
C ASN A 67 22.74 -28.92 -14.30
N GLN A 68 24.04 -29.08 -14.57
CA GLN A 68 25.10 -28.18 -14.15
C GLN A 68 25.33 -27.08 -15.17
N LEU A 69 25.41 -25.83 -14.69
CA LEU A 69 25.74 -24.67 -15.52
C LEU A 69 27.21 -24.73 -15.95
N ILE A 70 27.44 -24.87 -17.24
CA ILE A 70 28.79 -24.87 -17.82
C ILE A 70 29.26 -23.46 -18.13
N LYS A 71 28.35 -22.64 -18.68
CA LYS A 71 28.67 -21.25 -19.02
C LYS A 71 27.41 -20.40 -19.11
N SER A 72 27.54 -19.13 -18.75
CA SER A 72 26.51 -18.13 -18.94
C SER A 72 27.05 -16.88 -19.62
N ALA A 73 26.18 -16.18 -20.32
CA ALA A 73 26.44 -14.85 -20.86
C ALA A 73 25.22 -13.96 -20.61
N LYS A 74 25.47 -12.69 -20.29
CA LYS A 74 24.44 -11.68 -20.09
C LYS A 74 24.65 -10.49 -21.02
N ARG A 75 23.56 -9.95 -21.55
CA ARG A 75 23.54 -8.74 -22.37
C ARG A 75 22.45 -7.81 -21.90
N TYR A 76 22.83 -6.58 -21.57
CA TYR A 76 21.89 -5.54 -21.14
C TYR A 76 21.08 -5.02 -22.32
N PHE A 77 19.81 -4.71 -22.08
CA PHE A 77 18.99 -3.91 -22.97
C PHE A 77 17.93 -3.12 -22.20
N GLN A 78 17.47 -2.02 -22.80
CA GLN A 78 16.31 -1.27 -22.33
C GLN A 78 15.11 -1.60 -23.20
N ARG A 79 13.94 -1.74 -22.57
CA ARG A 79 12.67 -1.85 -23.26
C ARG A 79 11.83 -0.63 -22.96
N LYS A 80 11.30 -0.01 -24.02
CA LYS A 80 10.17 0.92 -23.95
C LYS A 80 9.00 0.28 -24.68
N ASN A 81 7.99 -0.17 -23.94
CA ASN A 81 6.81 -0.83 -24.49
C ASN A 81 5.54 -0.07 -24.14
N THR A 82 4.90 0.50 -25.16
CA THR A 82 3.60 1.19 -25.04
C THR A 82 2.41 0.25 -25.13
N ILE A 83 2.62 -1.00 -25.55
CA ILE A 83 1.55 -2.01 -25.65
C ILE A 83 1.19 -2.53 -24.25
N VAL A 84 2.16 -2.69 -23.34
CA VAL A 84 1.87 -3.17 -21.97
C VAL A 84 1.11 -2.13 -21.16
N SER A 85 1.35 -0.83 -21.39
CA SER A 85 0.48 0.24 -20.88
C SER A 85 -0.94 0.21 -21.49
N ALA A 86 -1.16 -0.53 -22.57
CA ALA A 86 -2.46 -0.73 -23.22
C ALA A 86 -3.05 -2.14 -22.96
N ILE A 87 -2.37 -3.04 -22.25
CA ILE A 87 -2.88 -4.40 -21.95
C ILE A 87 -3.55 -4.48 -20.59
N SER A 88 -3.43 -3.43 -19.78
CA SER A 88 -4.35 -3.18 -18.68
C SER A 88 -5.64 -2.53 -19.19
N TYR A 89 -6.27 -3.05 -20.27
CA TYR A 89 -7.73 -2.90 -20.40
C TYR A 89 -8.36 -3.83 -19.36
N VAL A 90 -8.15 -3.53 -18.08
CA VAL A 90 -9.29 -3.67 -17.19
C VAL A 90 -10.23 -2.59 -17.69
N ASP A 91 -11.38 -3.01 -18.18
CA ASP A 91 -12.37 -2.13 -18.78
C ASP A 91 -12.49 -0.86 -17.93
N ASP A 92 -12.13 0.28 -18.50
CA ASP A 92 -12.11 1.58 -17.82
C ASP A 92 -13.48 1.85 -17.18
N GLU A 93 -14.54 1.32 -17.80
CA GLU A 93 -15.90 1.37 -17.30
C GLU A 93 -16.10 0.57 -16.00
N LEU A 94 -15.35 -0.52 -15.77
CA LEU A 94 -15.42 -1.29 -14.53
C LEU A 94 -14.78 -0.55 -13.34
N PHE A 95 -13.69 0.19 -13.55
CA PHE A 95 -13.03 0.95 -12.48
C PHE A 95 -13.68 2.31 -12.25
N PHE A 96 -14.02 3.02 -13.33
CA PHE A 96 -14.38 4.43 -13.28
C PHE A 96 -15.84 4.68 -13.68
N GLY A 97 -16.54 3.68 -14.21
CA GLY A 97 -17.85 3.87 -14.83
C GLY A 97 -17.75 4.91 -15.95
N LYS A 98 -18.66 5.89 -15.92
CA LYS A 98 -18.65 7.02 -16.86
C LYS A 98 -17.79 8.21 -16.39
N THR A 99 -17.05 8.06 -15.29
CA THR A 99 -16.25 9.14 -14.69
C THR A 99 -15.01 9.43 -15.53
N ASN A 100 -14.95 10.64 -16.08
CA ASN A 100 -13.74 11.20 -16.71
C ASN A 100 -13.35 12.57 -16.12
N ASN A 101 -14.00 13.00 -15.04
CA ASN A 101 -13.72 14.27 -14.39
C ASN A 101 -12.38 14.23 -13.63
N ALA A 102 -11.51 15.19 -13.91
CA ALA A 102 -10.16 15.24 -13.33
C ALA A 102 -10.16 15.42 -11.80
N ASP A 103 -11.11 16.18 -11.24
CA ASP A 103 -11.20 16.39 -9.79
C ASP A 103 -11.71 15.13 -9.07
N THR A 104 -12.65 14.40 -9.68
CA THR A 104 -13.08 13.10 -9.14
C THR A 104 -11.93 12.10 -9.16
N LEU A 105 -11.20 12.00 -10.27
CA LEU A 105 -10.03 11.11 -10.36
C LEU A 105 -8.92 11.52 -9.38
N LYS A 106 -8.70 12.82 -9.17
CA LYS A 106 -7.78 13.31 -8.15
C LYS A 106 -8.16 12.80 -6.76
N ILE A 107 -9.43 12.88 -6.37
CA ILE A 107 -9.91 12.35 -5.09
C ILE A 107 -9.62 10.85 -4.98
N LEU A 108 -9.89 10.08 -6.04
CA LEU A 108 -9.61 8.64 -6.06
C LEU A 108 -8.11 8.37 -5.85
N VAL A 109 -7.24 9.05 -6.59
CA VAL A 109 -5.77 8.91 -6.47
C VAL A 109 -5.27 9.33 -5.09
N GLU A 110 -5.68 10.49 -4.58
CA GLU A 110 -5.24 11.01 -3.27
C GLU A 110 -5.70 10.12 -2.12
N SER A 111 -6.91 9.56 -2.22
CA SER A 111 -7.42 8.66 -1.21
C SER A 111 -6.61 7.37 -1.08
N LEU A 112 -5.76 7.01 -2.04
CA LEU A 112 -4.87 5.84 -1.96
C LEU A 112 -3.62 6.10 -1.09
N TRP A 113 -3.34 7.36 -0.74
CA TRP A 113 -2.13 7.74 0.01
C TRP A 113 -1.93 6.96 1.33
N PRO A 114 -2.98 6.68 2.16
CA PRO A 114 -2.83 5.94 3.41
C PRO A 114 -2.34 4.49 3.24
N ILE A 115 -2.54 3.89 2.06
CA ILE A 115 -2.19 2.50 1.76
C ILE A 115 -1.07 2.38 0.72
N ALA A 116 -0.45 3.51 0.36
CA ALA A 116 0.62 3.59 -0.63
C ALA A 116 2.01 3.45 0.01
N ASN A 117 2.94 2.82 -0.71
CA ASN A 117 4.36 2.85 -0.34
C ASN A 117 5.00 4.21 -0.68
N ASN A 118 6.26 4.44 -0.28
CA ASN A 118 6.90 5.75 -0.45
C ASN A 118 6.97 6.21 -1.92
N LEU A 119 7.30 5.31 -2.87
CA LEU A 119 7.34 5.65 -4.29
C LEU A 119 5.96 5.98 -4.85
N GLU A 120 4.94 5.24 -4.42
CA GLU A 120 3.55 5.49 -4.80
C GLU A 120 3.04 6.80 -4.20
N LYS A 121 3.42 7.15 -2.97
CA LYS A 121 3.08 8.43 -2.33
C LYS A 121 3.65 9.62 -3.10
N ASP A 122 4.91 9.55 -3.49
CA ASP A 122 5.54 10.60 -4.32
C ASP A 122 4.83 10.71 -5.68
N TRP A 123 4.45 9.57 -6.27
CA TRP A 123 3.69 9.56 -7.51
C TRP A 123 2.31 10.21 -7.34
N ILE A 124 1.56 9.86 -6.29
CA ILE A 124 0.25 10.42 -5.95
C ILE A 124 0.34 11.94 -5.86
N ILE A 125 1.31 12.47 -5.10
CA ILE A 125 1.48 13.92 -4.92
C ILE A 125 1.69 14.61 -6.28
N ASN A 126 2.61 14.10 -7.10
CA ASN A 126 2.92 14.69 -8.40
C ASN A 126 1.70 14.70 -9.35
N GLN A 127 0.87 13.67 -9.29
CA GLN A 127 -0.23 13.49 -10.24
C GLN A 127 -1.49 14.21 -9.82
N SER A 128 -1.70 14.37 -8.51
CA SER A 128 -2.71 15.26 -7.95
C SER A 128 -2.50 16.73 -8.33
N ILE A 129 -1.24 17.15 -8.53
CA ILE A 129 -0.89 18.49 -9.00
C ILE A 129 -1.13 18.62 -10.50
N ASN A 130 -0.63 17.66 -11.29
CA ASN A 130 -0.70 17.72 -12.76
C ASN A 130 -2.10 17.42 -13.33
N LYS A 131 -2.95 16.70 -12.58
CA LYS A 131 -4.32 16.30 -12.94
C LYS A 131 -4.47 15.68 -14.33
N ASN A 132 -3.45 14.93 -14.80
CA ASN A 132 -3.50 14.25 -16.09
C ASN A 132 -4.42 13.02 -16.01
N VAL A 133 -5.60 13.10 -16.63
CA VAL A 133 -6.65 12.06 -16.56
C VAL A 133 -6.15 10.66 -16.99
N PRO A 134 -5.52 10.49 -18.17
CA PRO A 134 -4.96 9.19 -18.56
C PRO A 134 -3.95 8.63 -17.56
N MET A 135 -3.05 9.47 -17.02
CA MET A 135 -2.05 9.01 -16.06
C MET A 135 -2.67 8.59 -14.73
N MET A 136 -3.64 9.35 -14.21
CA MET A 136 -4.37 9.00 -12.98
C MET A 136 -5.11 7.68 -13.13
N LYS A 137 -5.81 7.47 -14.25
CA LYS A 137 -6.50 6.21 -14.54
C LYS A 137 -5.54 5.03 -14.59
N ASN A 138 -4.46 5.14 -15.36
CA ASN A 138 -3.46 4.09 -15.48
C ASN A 138 -2.85 3.73 -14.13
N PHE A 139 -2.57 4.73 -13.28
CA PHE A 139 -2.06 4.45 -11.94
C PHE A 139 -3.05 3.75 -11.05
N ILE A 140 -4.32 4.15 -11.02
CA ILE A 140 -5.34 3.47 -10.22
C ILE A 140 -5.44 2.00 -10.64
N VAL A 141 -5.49 1.73 -11.95
CA VAL A 141 -5.55 0.35 -12.48
C VAL A 141 -4.29 -0.42 -12.07
N ASP A 142 -3.10 0.14 -12.26
CA ASP A 142 -1.83 -0.50 -11.89
C ASP A 142 -1.72 -0.74 -10.37
N PHE A 143 -2.16 0.22 -9.56
CA PHE A 143 -2.11 0.19 -8.11
C PHE A 143 -2.91 -1.00 -7.55
N TRP A 144 -4.13 -1.18 -8.06
CA TRP A 144 -5.01 -2.26 -7.64
C TRP A 144 -4.63 -3.60 -8.27
N THR A 145 -4.16 -3.61 -9.52
CA THR A 145 -3.70 -4.83 -10.19
C THR A 145 -2.49 -5.43 -9.47
N LYS A 146 -1.53 -4.60 -9.04
CA LYS A 146 -0.37 -5.05 -8.26
C LYS A 146 -0.78 -5.68 -6.92
N ARG A 147 -1.76 -5.08 -6.22
CA ARG A 147 -2.23 -5.56 -4.91
C ARG A 147 -3.11 -6.81 -4.99
N ALA A 148 -3.91 -6.91 -6.04
CA ALA A 148 -4.74 -8.08 -6.28
C ALA A 148 -3.91 -9.34 -6.59
N ALA A 149 -2.78 -9.15 -7.30
CA ALA A 149 -1.96 -10.23 -7.82
C ALA A 149 -2.84 -11.31 -8.49
N ASP A 150 -2.67 -12.59 -8.14
CA ASP A 150 -3.50 -13.68 -8.65
C ASP A 150 -4.59 -14.13 -7.65
N THR A 151 -4.81 -13.38 -6.56
CA THR A 151 -5.64 -13.82 -5.42
C THR A 151 -7.08 -13.31 -5.47
N THR A 152 -7.32 -12.19 -6.13
CA THR A 152 -8.67 -11.61 -6.23
C THR A 152 -8.81 -10.65 -7.41
N SER A 153 -10.01 -10.12 -7.63
CA SER A 153 -10.27 -9.12 -8.67
C SER A 153 -9.77 -7.71 -8.25
N PRO A 154 -8.93 -7.03 -9.06
CA PRO A 154 -8.52 -5.65 -8.83
C PRO A 154 -9.70 -4.69 -8.69
N VAL A 155 -10.73 -4.86 -9.52
CA VAL A 155 -11.95 -4.04 -9.50
C VAL A 155 -12.67 -4.22 -8.18
N LYS A 156 -12.84 -5.47 -7.72
CA LYS A 156 -13.50 -5.77 -6.44
C LYS A 156 -12.77 -5.11 -5.26
N MET A 157 -11.45 -5.23 -5.20
CA MET A 157 -10.63 -4.56 -4.16
C MET A 157 -10.82 -3.04 -4.19
N ALA A 158 -10.78 -2.44 -5.37
CA ALA A 158 -10.97 -1.00 -5.53
C ALA A 158 -12.37 -0.57 -5.11
N THR A 159 -13.43 -1.28 -5.52
CA THR A 159 -14.81 -1.01 -5.12
C THR A 159 -14.97 -1.08 -3.60
N GLU A 160 -14.43 -2.13 -2.96
CA GLU A 160 -14.45 -2.25 -1.50
C GLU A 160 -13.69 -1.13 -0.82
N TYR A 161 -12.53 -0.72 -1.35
CA TYR A 161 -11.76 0.39 -0.80
C TYR A 161 -12.48 1.73 -0.94
N TYR A 162 -12.98 2.07 -2.13
CA TYR A 162 -13.66 3.34 -2.36
C TYR A 162 -14.98 3.43 -1.59
N SER A 163 -15.63 2.31 -1.28
CA SER A 163 -16.75 2.30 -0.32
C SER A 163 -16.35 2.77 1.08
N ARG A 164 -15.11 2.48 1.51
CA ARG A 164 -14.54 3.00 2.77
C ARG A 164 -14.15 4.46 2.63
N VAL A 165 -13.65 4.88 1.47
CA VAL A 165 -13.38 6.30 1.19
C VAL A 165 -14.66 7.12 1.32
N ASP A 166 -15.77 6.64 0.74
CA ASP A 166 -17.09 7.29 0.88
C ASP A 166 -17.54 7.36 2.34
N PHE A 167 -17.32 6.29 3.11
CA PHE A 167 -17.61 6.30 4.55
C PHE A 167 -16.77 7.37 5.28
N VAL A 168 -15.47 7.42 5.02
CA VAL A 168 -14.54 8.39 5.63
C VAL A 168 -14.93 9.82 5.26
N MET A 169 -15.23 10.10 3.99
CA MET A 169 -15.66 11.41 3.51
C MET A 169 -16.95 11.91 4.17
N LYS A 170 -17.84 10.99 4.57
CA LYS A 170 -19.08 11.33 5.28
C LYS A 170 -18.88 11.56 6.77
N ASN A 171 -18.01 10.77 7.42
CA ASN A 171 -17.95 10.68 8.89
C ASN A 171 -16.74 11.39 9.54
N PHE A 172 -15.67 11.66 8.80
CA PHE A 172 -14.41 12.20 9.35
C PHE A 172 -14.04 13.53 8.71
N LYS A 173 -14.98 14.48 8.71
CA LYS A 173 -14.76 15.82 8.18
C LYS A 173 -13.87 16.63 9.13
N CYS A 174 -13.06 17.53 8.57
CA CYS A 174 -12.24 18.45 9.34
C CYS A 174 -12.05 19.75 8.54
N GLY A 175 -12.93 20.73 8.76
CA GLY A 175 -12.89 22.00 8.04
C GLY A 175 -12.83 21.82 6.51
N LYS A 176 -11.81 22.39 5.88
CA LYS A 176 -11.54 22.28 4.43
C LYS A 176 -10.68 21.08 4.04
N MET A 177 -10.12 20.36 5.02
CA MET A 177 -9.27 19.19 4.78
C MET A 177 -10.16 18.02 4.31
N SER A 178 -9.77 17.37 3.22
CA SER A 178 -10.47 16.16 2.77
C SER A 178 -10.33 15.05 3.81
N ALA A 179 -11.40 14.28 4.03
CA ALA A 179 -11.48 13.35 5.16
C ALA A 179 -10.39 12.27 5.15
N TYR A 180 -9.94 11.82 3.97
CA TYR A 180 -8.86 10.85 3.82
C TYR A 180 -7.47 11.38 4.24
N TYR A 181 -7.32 12.70 4.46
CA TYR A 181 -6.12 13.30 5.07
C TYR A 181 -6.23 13.49 6.57
N THR A 182 -7.41 13.35 7.16
CA THR A 182 -7.56 13.43 8.62
C THR A 182 -6.98 12.19 9.29
N ASP A 183 -6.57 12.30 10.54
CA ASP A 183 -6.00 11.16 11.26
C ASP A 183 -6.97 9.98 11.36
N ARG A 184 -8.25 10.26 11.67
CA ARG A 184 -9.31 9.23 11.67
C ARG A 184 -9.47 8.59 10.29
N GLY A 185 -9.56 9.40 9.24
CA GLY A 185 -9.72 8.90 7.87
C GLY A 185 -8.52 8.08 7.39
N ARG A 186 -7.30 8.55 7.64
CA ARG A 186 -6.07 7.82 7.34
C ARG A 186 -6.02 6.48 8.06
N VAL A 187 -6.25 6.45 9.38
CA VAL A 187 -6.25 5.19 10.16
C VAL A 187 -7.31 4.23 9.62
N TYR A 188 -8.53 4.72 9.36
CA TYR A 188 -9.62 3.89 8.86
C TYR A 188 -9.32 3.30 7.47
N LEU A 189 -8.69 4.06 6.58
CA LEU A 189 -8.32 3.56 5.24
C LEU A 189 -7.13 2.60 5.29
N GLN A 190 -6.14 2.88 6.15
CA GLN A 190 -4.93 2.08 6.26
C GLN A 190 -5.16 0.72 6.95
N TYR A 191 -5.97 0.70 8.01
CA TYR A 191 -6.19 -0.50 8.83
C TYR A 191 -7.59 -1.11 8.67
N GLY A 192 -8.51 -0.41 8.01
CA GLY A 192 -9.91 -0.80 7.89
C GLY A 192 -10.79 -0.33 9.06
N PRO A 193 -12.07 -0.74 9.08
CA PRO A 193 -12.98 -0.40 10.17
C PRO A 193 -12.53 -1.00 11.50
N PRO A 194 -12.59 -0.24 12.62
CA PRO A 194 -12.31 -0.79 13.94
C PRO A 194 -13.36 -1.83 14.33
N ASN A 195 -12.95 -2.79 15.15
CA ASN A 195 -13.87 -3.77 15.74
C ASN A 195 -14.81 -3.10 16.74
N GLN A 196 -14.29 -2.12 17.50
CA GLN A 196 -15.05 -1.30 18.42
C GLN A 196 -14.63 0.16 18.28
N ARG A 197 -15.62 1.05 18.27
CA ARG A 197 -15.42 2.50 18.18
C ARG A 197 -16.25 3.17 19.26
N THR A 198 -15.59 3.60 20.32
CA THR A 198 -16.21 4.33 21.42
C THR A 198 -16.00 5.82 21.21
N ILE A 199 -17.10 6.58 21.24
CA ILE A 199 -17.10 8.03 21.03
C ILE A 199 -17.57 8.70 22.32
N GLN A 200 -16.71 9.52 22.92
CA GLN A 200 -17.07 10.32 24.07
C GLN A 200 -17.15 11.80 23.66
N LEU A 201 -18.37 12.29 23.43
CA LEU A 201 -18.59 13.68 23.00
C LEU A 201 -18.56 14.67 24.17
N SER A 202 -18.89 14.22 25.38
CA SER A 202 -18.95 15.09 26.56
C SER A 202 -18.60 14.30 27.81
N GLU A 203 -17.46 14.61 28.40
CA GLU A 203 -17.05 14.12 29.71
C GLU A 203 -16.54 15.30 30.54
N PRO A 204 -16.97 15.46 31.80
CA PRO A 204 -16.49 16.54 32.67
C PRO A 204 -14.96 16.54 32.74
N GLY A 205 -14.34 17.69 32.49
CA GLY A 205 -12.88 17.82 32.56
C GLY A 205 -12.11 17.26 31.36
N ALA A 206 -12.79 16.69 30.35
CA ALA A 206 -12.16 16.13 29.15
C ALA A 206 -12.63 16.82 27.86
N TYR A 207 -11.73 16.92 26.88
CA TYR A 207 -12.06 17.19 25.48
C TYR A 207 -12.78 15.99 24.86
N PRO A 208 -13.64 16.18 23.86
CA PRO A 208 -14.22 15.06 23.12
C PRO A 208 -13.13 14.14 22.56
N TYR A 209 -13.30 12.83 22.72
CA TYR A 209 -12.32 11.83 22.28
C TYR A 209 -12.99 10.59 21.68
N GLU A 210 -12.21 9.85 20.88
CA GLU A 210 -12.60 8.57 20.33
C GLU A 210 -11.52 7.53 20.60
N ILE A 211 -11.96 6.33 20.98
CA ILE A 211 -11.08 5.18 21.17
C ILE A 211 -11.52 4.09 20.20
N TRP A 212 -10.59 3.66 19.35
CA TRP A 212 -10.82 2.61 18.36
C TRP A 212 -10.02 1.39 18.75
N GLN A 213 -10.65 0.22 18.77
CA GLN A 213 -9.97 -1.05 19.02
C GLN A 213 -10.05 -1.99 17.83
N TYR A 214 -8.92 -2.65 17.60
CA TYR A 214 -8.71 -3.64 16.58
C TYR A 214 -8.19 -4.92 17.22
N TYR A 215 -8.95 -6.01 17.10
CA TYR A 215 -8.52 -7.32 17.57
C TYR A 215 -7.41 -7.89 16.69
N ARG A 216 -7.51 -7.67 15.37
CA ARG A 216 -6.54 -8.10 14.36
C ARG A 216 -6.50 -7.07 13.24
N ILE A 217 -5.30 -6.58 12.91
CA ILE A 217 -5.06 -5.66 11.79
C ILE A 217 -3.81 -6.05 11.03
N TYR A 218 -3.81 -5.71 9.75
CA TYR A 218 -2.62 -5.68 8.91
C TYR A 218 -2.39 -4.23 8.49
N ASP A 219 -1.15 -3.78 8.57
CA ASP A 219 -0.77 -2.51 7.96
C ASP A 219 -0.72 -2.70 6.44
N ALA A 220 -1.59 -2.00 5.71
CA ALA A 220 -1.66 -2.09 4.26
C ALA A 220 -0.39 -1.63 3.52
N VAL A 221 0.49 -0.87 4.18
CA VAL A 221 1.75 -0.38 3.60
C VAL A 221 2.87 -1.40 3.81
N THR A 222 3.03 -1.90 5.02
CA THR A 222 4.15 -2.80 5.38
C THR A 222 3.81 -4.28 5.33
N GLY A 223 2.52 -4.63 5.30
CA GLY A 223 2.02 -6.00 5.44
C GLY A 223 2.13 -6.56 6.86
N GLN A 224 2.57 -5.75 7.84
CA GLN A 224 2.80 -6.23 9.19
C GLN A 224 1.48 -6.52 9.91
N PHE A 225 1.42 -7.68 10.57
CA PHE A 225 0.30 -8.09 11.40
C PHE A 225 0.44 -7.57 12.83
N PHE A 226 -0.66 -7.09 13.40
CA PHE A 226 -0.78 -6.77 14.82
C PHE A 226 -2.11 -7.28 15.39
N SER A 227 -2.11 -7.54 16.70
CA SER A 227 -3.28 -7.95 17.45
C SER A 227 -3.52 -7.05 18.67
N ASN A 228 -4.78 -6.88 19.02
CA ASN A 228 -5.25 -6.12 20.17
C ASN A 228 -4.61 -4.72 20.28
N LYS A 229 -4.87 -3.90 19.26
CA LYS A 229 -4.31 -2.55 19.12
C LYS A 229 -5.39 -1.50 19.24
N ARG A 230 -5.03 -0.39 19.88
CA ARG A 230 -5.92 0.74 20.06
C ARG A 230 -5.34 2.02 19.47
N PHE A 231 -6.25 2.91 19.10
CA PHE A 231 -5.97 4.27 18.68
C PHE A 231 -6.83 5.21 19.51
N VAL A 232 -6.25 6.33 19.92
CA VAL A 232 -6.95 7.37 20.68
C VAL A 232 -6.87 8.66 19.89
N PHE A 233 -8.02 9.23 19.61
CA PHE A 233 -8.15 10.52 18.95
C PHE A 233 -8.82 11.52 19.88
N VAL A 234 -8.44 12.78 19.78
CA VAL A 234 -9.04 13.86 20.58
C VAL A 234 -9.37 15.05 19.69
N ASN A 235 -10.48 15.72 19.96
CA ASN A 235 -10.81 16.99 19.37
C ASN A 235 -10.70 18.09 20.43
N LYS A 236 -9.64 18.91 20.34
CA LYS A 236 -9.41 20.04 21.25
C LYS A 236 -10.10 21.33 20.79
N SER A 237 -10.62 21.34 19.56
CA SER A 237 -11.29 22.50 18.97
C SER A 237 -12.75 22.56 19.40
N ILE A 238 -13.26 23.77 19.54
CA ILE A 238 -14.64 24.03 20.00
C ILE A 238 -15.62 24.03 18.82
N ALA A 239 -15.14 24.28 17.59
CA ALA A 239 -15.97 24.63 16.44
C ALA A 239 -15.81 23.70 15.22
N ASP A 240 -15.00 22.65 15.32
CA ASP A 240 -14.81 21.69 14.23
C ASP A 240 -14.93 20.24 14.72
N GLU A 241 -14.84 19.30 13.78
CA GLU A 241 -14.83 17.84 14.03
C GLU A 241 -13.42 17.25 13.79
N CYS A 242 -12.37 18.06 13.98
CA CYS A 242 -10.99 17.69 13.71
C CYS A 242 -10.38 16.89 14.88
N TYR A 243 -10.66 15.59 14.90
CA TYR A 243 -10.01 14.67 15.83
C TYR A 243 -8.60 14.32 15.35
N THR A 244 -7.60 14.58 16.18
CA THR A 244 -6.19 14.25 15.95
C THR A 244 -5.78 12.99 16.71
N LEU A 245 -4.94 12.15 16.11
CA LEU A 245 -4.37 10.96 16.75
C LEU A 245 -3.36 11.39 17.82
N ILE A 246 -3.66 11.05 19.07
CA ILE A 246 -2.77 11.34 20.21
C ILE A 246 -2.10 10.09 20.77
N HIS A 247 -2.57 8.89 20.42
CA HIS A 247 -1.92 7.66 20.84
C HIS A 247 -2.30 6.47 19.97
N SER A 248 -1.34 5.57 19.73
CA SER A 248 -1.56 4.26 19.15
C SER A 248 -0.66 3.20 19.78
N ASP A 249 -1.21 2.00 19.93
CA ASP A 249 -0.45 0.79 20.33
C ASP A 249 0.31 0.15 19.16
N VAL A 250 0.09 0.60 17.93
CA VAL A 250 0.68 0.02 16.72
C VAL A 250 2.11 0.51 16.57
N ARG A 251 3.04 -0.42 16.32
CA ARG A 251 4.44 -0.05 16.09
C ARG A 251 4.55 0.71 14.77
N GLY A 252 5.18 1.88 14.79
CA GLY A 252 5.32 2.76 13.62
C GLY A 252 4.30 3.90 13.60
N GLU A 253 3.28 3.85 14.47
CA GLU A 253 2.33 4.94 14.69
C GLU A 253 2.79 5.88 15.82
N TYR A 254 2.11 7.02 15.94
CA TYR A 254 2.36 7.96 17.04
C TYR A 254 1.99 7.33 18.39
N ASN A 255 2.99 7.14 19.25
CA ASN A 255 2.83 6.55 20.57
C ASN A 255 3.15 7.60 21.65
N ASN A 256 2.13 8.01 22.40
CA ASN A 256 2.29 8.85 23.58
C ASN A 256 1.78 8.09 24.83
N PRO A 257 2.65 7.56 25.70
CA PRO A 257 2.22 6.87 26.92
C PRO A 257 1.44 7.75 27.92
N ASN A 258 1.53 9.08 27.80
CA ASN A 258 0.86 10.04 28.68
C ASN A 258 -0.34 10.72 28.00
N TRP A 259 -0.95 10.06 27.01
CA TRP A 259 -2.03 10.63 26.18
C TRP A 259 -3.24 11.10 26.97
N GLN A 260 -3.51 10.54 28.15
CA GLN A 260 -4.58 10.96 29.04
C GLN A 260 -4.49 12.46 29.37
N ARG A 261 -3.25 12.97 29.52
CA ARG A 261 -3.00 14.40 29.77
C ARG A 261 -3.39 15.29 28.60
N GLU A 262 -3.45 14.76 27.38
CA GLU A 262 -3.87 15.51 26.21
C GLU A 262 -5.39 15.58 26.06
N ILE A 263 -6.13 14.67 26.72
CA ILE A 263 -7.59 14.69 26.76
C ILE A 263 -8.10 15.64 27.83
N MET A 264 -7.37 15.83 28.93
CA MET A 264 -7.80 16.71 30.01
C MET A 264 -7.82 18.19 29.58
N LYS A 265 -8.92 18.89 29.90
CA LYS A 265 -9.04 20.35 29.75
C LYS A 265 -8.27 21.02 30.89
N TYR A 266 -7.19 21.74 30.59
CA TYR A 266 -6.33 22.38 31.60
C TYR A 266 -6.93 23.61 32.31
N GLU A 267 -8.12 24.06 31.92
CA GLU A 267 -8.79 25.18 32.58
C GLU A 267 -9.61 24.71 33.80
N ILE A 268 -8.90 24.33 34.85
CA ILE A 268 -8.84 25.00 36.16
C ILE A 268 -7.66 24.29 36.85
N TYR A 269 -6.44 24.81 36.73
CA TYR A 269 -5.30 24.33 37.52
C TYR A 269 -4.74 25.49 38.32
N ASN A 270 -5.16 25.60 39.58
CA ASN A 270 -4.38 26.31 40.58
C ASN A 270 -3.46 25.29 41.27
N PRO A 271 -2.13 25.31 41.03
CA PRO A 271 -1.20 24.36 41.63
C PRO A 271 -1.23 24.35 43.17
N ASN A 272 -1.77 25.40 43.79
CA ASN A 272 -1.87 25.58 45.24
C ASN A 272 -3.25 25.21 45.82
N ASP A 273 -4.18 24.67 45.01
CA ASP A 273 -5.51 24.25 45.49
C ASP A 273 -5.52 22.72 45.75
N PRO A 274 -5.44 22.27 47.02
CA PRO A 274 -5.45 20.84 47.37
C PRO A 274 -6.76 20.13 46.98
N TYR A 275 -7.86 20.85 46.73
CA TYR A 275 -9.13 20.27 46.27
C TYR A 275 -9.13 19.93 44.77
N GLN A 276 -8.28 20.59 43.96
CA GLN A 276 -8.18 20.30 42.53
C GLN A 276 -7.26 19.13 42.21
N GLN A 277 -6.25 18.89 43.05
CA GLN A 277 -5.44 17.67 43.00
C GLN A 277 -6.28 16.41 43.28
N GLN A 278 -7.35 16.52 44.09
CA GLN A 278 -8.30 15.44 44.34
C GLN A 278 -9.25 15.17 43.17
N LYS A 279 -9.55 16.16 42.31
CA LYS A 279 -10.44 15.99 41.15
C LYS A 279 -9.82 15.25 39.96
N LEU A 280 -8.49 15.23 39.86
CA LEU A 280 -7.77 14.38 38.89
C LEU A 280 -8.03 12.87 39.12
N ASN A 281 -8.44 12.50 40.33
CA ASN A 281 -8.70 11.12 40.76
C ASN A 281 -10.17 10.71 40.70
N TYR A 282 -11.09 11.58 40.27
CA TYR A 282 -12.50 11.20 40.08
C TYR A 282 -12.69 10.50 38.73
N GLY A 283 -12.40 9.20 38.70
CA GLY A 283 -12.94 8.21 37.77
C GLY A 283 -13.14 8.68 36.33
N ASN A 284 -12.07 9.07 35.66
CA ASN A 284 -12.19 9.44 34.25
C ASN A 284 -12.54 8.18 33.44
N ASN A 285 -13.58 8.28 32.62
CA ASN A 285 -14.08 7.14 31.86
C ASN A 285 -13.09 6.73 30.77
N PHE A 286 -12.20 7.62 30.31
CA PHE A 286 -11.25 7.28 29.23
C PHE A 286 -10.34 6.09 29.56
N ASP A 287 -9.91 5.88 30.81
CA ASP A 287 -9.05 4.72 31.16
C ASP A 287 -9.86 3.42 31.10
N LYS A 288 -11.10 3.46 31.60
CA LYS A 288 -12.03 2.34 31.53
C LYS A 288 -12.40 2.01 30.09
N LEU A 289 -12.71 3.02 29.29
CA LEU A 289 -13.06 2.89 27.87
C LEU A 289 -11.84 2.50 27.03
N TYR A 290 -10.63 2.87 27.43
CA TYR A 290 -9.42 2.38 26.78
C TYR A 290 -9.20 0.90 27.05
N GLN A 291 -9.38 0.44 28.29
CA GLN A 291 -9.25 -0.98 28.63
C GLN A 291 -10.34 -1.82 27.96
N ASN A 292 -11.59 -1.35 28.05
CA ASN A 292 -12.79 -2.02 27.52
C ASN A 292 -13.65 -1.03 26.70
N PRO A 293 -13.29 -0.79 25.44
CA PRO A 293 -14.12 -0.05 24.50
C PRO A 293 -15.51 -0.68 24.40
N GLN A 294 -16.54 0.18 24.42
CA GLN A 294 -17.94 -0.20 24.24
C GLN A 294 -18.41 0.17 22.83
#